data_AF-A0A9X1RM12-F1
#
_entry.id   AF-A0A9X1RM12-F1
#
_cell.length_a   1.000
_cell.length_b   1.000
_cell.length_c   1.000
_cell.angle_alpha   90.00
_cell.angle_beta   90.00
_cell.angle_gamma   90.00
#
_symmetry.space_group_name_H-M   'P 1'
#
loop_
_entity.id
_entity.type
_entity.pdbx_description
1 polymer ?
#
loop_
_entity_poly.entity_id
_entity_poly.type
_entity_poly.pdbx_seq_one_letter_code
_entity_poly.pdbx_strand_id
1 'polypeptide(L)'
;MAIGDINDIFTRLKAQIPGSWFKLSPNFDATLQGPAWALSSIYAQITYAQLQTRIATATDGYLDLIANDFFGSNLLRLTNETDGAYRARILANLFVKGPTRANMSAVLKLITGRTPDIFEPSNTTDSGGWDGGFYWDTGVGKWGAPMPYQSYVTAYRPITNTQSLGELDSWRWSFDSYGAWSEAPVTAVTDAAIIAAVESTRMTGTIVWMRIENNPVTP
;
A
#
# COMPACT_ATOMS: atom_id res chain seq x y z
N MET A 1 23.73 -7.14 24.37
CA MET A 1 22.88 -6.28 25.20
C MET A 1 22.18 -5.33 24.24
N ALA A 2 20.87 -5.45 24.11
CA ALA A 2 20.07 -4.59 23.25
C ALA A 2 19.77 -3.29 23.99
N ILE A 3 19.72 -2.16 23.28
CA ILE A 3 19.40 -0.86 23.90
C ILE A 3 18.01 -0.92 24.51
N GLY A 4 17.89 -0.51 25.77
CA GLY A 4 16.64 -0.51 26.53
C GLY A 4 16.21 -1.85 27.11
N ASP A 5 17.01 -2.91 26.95
CA ASP A 5 16.81 -4.15 27.70
C ASP A 5 17.14 -3.95 29.19
N ILE A 6 16.74 -4.92 30.02
CA ILE A 6 16.91 -4.83 31.48
C ILE A 6 18.39 -4.65 31.86
N ASN A 7 19.31 -5.29 31.15
CA ASN A 7 20.74 -5.23 31.44
C ASN A 7 21.36 -3.88 31.04
N ASP A 8 20.93 -3.29 29.93
CA ASP A 8 21.34 -1.94 29.50
C ASP A 8 20.89 -0.91 30.52
N ILE A 9 19.62 -0.94 30.90
CA ILE A 9 19.08 0.01 31.87
C ILE A 9 19.70 -0.19 33.25
N PHE A 10 19.89 -1.43 33.70
CA PHE A 10 20.59 -1.72 34.95
C PHE A 10 22.00 -1.12 34.94
N THR A 11 22.75 -1.31 33.86
CA THR A 11 24.12 -0.77 33.72
C THR A 11 24.10 0.77 33.75
N ARG A 12 23.15 1.40 33.06
CA ARG A 12 22.98 2.86 33.07
C ARG A 12 22.60 3.40 34.44
N LEU A 13 21.66 2.76 35.14
CA LEU A 13 21.26 3.13 36.50
C LEU A 13 22.43 3.01 37.47
N LYS A 14 23.17 1.89 37.41
CA LYS A 14 24.34 1.66 38.25
C LYS A 14 25.45 2.69 37.98
N ALA A 15 25.61 3.12 36.74
CA ALA A 15 26.57 4.17 36.37
C ALA A 15 26.19 5.57 36.90
N GLN A 16 24.92 5.83 37.24
CA GLN A 16 24.52 7.10 37.87
C GLN A 16 24.89 7.18 39.34
N ILE A 17 25.28 6.07 39.97
CA ILE A 17 25.52 6.00 41.41
C ILE A 17 27.02 5.91 41.64
N PRO A 18 27.62 6.74 42.52
CA PRO A 18 29.05 6.69 42.79
C PRO A 18 29.48 5.29 43.23
N GLY A 19 30.46 4.71 42.53
CA GLY A 19 30.95 3.36 42.84
C GLY A 19 31.54 3.20 44.25
N SER A 20 31.82 4.31 44.94
CA SER A 20 32.29 4.33 46.33
C SER A 20 31.19 4.01 47.35
N TRP A 21 29.92 4.22 47.04
CA TRP A 21 28.81 4.08 48.00
C TRP A 21 28.44 2.63 48.26
N PHE A 22 28.46 1.78 47.22
CA PHE A 22 27.99 0.39 47.28
C PHE A 22 28.99 -0.56 46.62
N LYS A 23 30.22 -0.62 47.16
CA LYS A 23 31.28 -1.51 46.69
C LYS A 23 30.79 -2.97 46.68
N LEU A 24 30.77 -3.61 45.50
CA LEU A 24 30.45 -5.03 45.29
C LEU A 24 29.31 -5.55 46.19
N SER A 25 28.13 -4.92 46.13
CA SER A 25 26.97 -5.27 46.95
C SER A 25 25.88 -5.99 46.13
N PRO A 26 25.75 -7.32 46.25
CA PRO A 26 24.72 -8.09 45.53
C PRO A 26 23.30 -7.67 45.88
N ASN A 27 23.06 -7.25 47.13
CA ASN A 27 21.74 -6.78 47.58
C ASN A 27 21.36 -5.46 46.90
N PHE A 28 22.34 -4.57 46.71
CA PHE A 28 22.13 -3.32 46.01
C PHE A 28 21.83 -3.57 44.52
N ASP A 29 22.60 -4.46 43.89
CA ASP A 29 22.37 -4.86 42.51
C ASP A 29 20.97 -5.47 42.33
N ALA A 30 20.54 -6.35 43.23
CA ALA A 30 19.18 -6.91 43.23
C ALA A 30 18.10 -5.82 43.41
N THR A 31 18.34 -4.82 44.26
CA THR A 31 17.40 -3.71 44.47
C THR A 31 17.23 -2.87 43.20
N LEU A 32 18.31 -2.64 42.45
CA LEU A 32 18.28 -1.88 41.20
C LEU A 32 17.59 -2.63 40.04
N GLN A 33 17.43 -3.95 40.12
CA GLN A 33 16.72 -4.72 39.09
C GLN A 33 15.24 -4.34 38.97
N GLY A 34 14.57 -4.00 40.09
CA GLY A 34 13.16 -3.60 40.07
C GLY A 34 12.91 -2.34 39.23
N PRO A 35 13.60 -1.21 39.52
CA PRO A 35 13.55 -0.02 38.67
C PRO A 35 14.02 -0.27 37.23
N ALA A 36 15.06 -1.10 37.02
CA ALA A 36 15.54 -1.43 35.68
C ALA A 36 14.47 -2.13 34.83
N TRP A 37 13.74 -3.08 35.43
CA TRP A 37 12.63 -3.77 34.78
C TRP A 37 11.48 -2.81 34.42
N ALA A 38 11.10 -1.92 35.33
CA ALA A 38 10.04 -0.95 35.10
C ALA A 38 10.40 0.02 33.98
N LEU A 39 11.61 0.58 34.00
CA LEU A 39 12.10 1.48 32.96
C LEU A 39 12.28 0.78 31.60
N SER A 40 12.67 -0.50 31.59
CA SER A 40 12.76 -1.29 30.35
C SER A 40 11.38 -1.51 29.73
N SER A 41 10.39 -1.79 30.56
CA SER A 41 9.00 -1.90 30.13
C SER A 41 8.47 -0.57 29.56
N ILE A 42 8.75 0.55 30.22
CA ILE A 42 8.37 1.89 29.72
C ILE A 42 9.07 2.19 28.38
N TYR A 43 10.37 1.91 28.28
CA TYR A 43 11.11 2.11 27.04
C TYR A 43 10.53 1.28 25.89
N ALA A 44 10.20 0.01 26.13
CA ALA A 44 9.55 -0.85 25.16
C ALA A 44 8.23 -0.23 24.66
N GLN A 45 7.40 0.30 25.56
CA GLN A 45 6.14 0.98 25.18
C GLN A 45 6.38 2.24 24.36
N ILE A 46 7.38 3.06 24.70
CA ILE A 46 7.71 4.27 23.94
C ILE A 46 8.19 3.90 22.52
N THR A 47 9.08 2.92 22.40
CA THR A 47 9.58 2.49 21.08
C THR A 47 8.48 1.85 20.24
N TYR A 48 7.56 1.10 20.86
CA TYR A 48 6.38 0.60 20.18
C TYR A 48 5.49 1.73 19.68
N ALA A 49 5.15 2.71 20.53
CA ALA A 49 4.37 3.87 20.15
C ALA A 49 5.03 4.66 19.00
N GLN A 50 6.35 4.78 19.01
CA GLN A 50 7.10 5.42 17.92
C GLN A 50 6.88 4.70 16.57
N LEU A 51 6.89 3.36 16.54
CA LEU A 51 6.61 2.59 15.32
C LEU A 51 5.19 2.86 14.78
N GLN A 52 4.23 3.12 15.66
CA GLN A 52 2.85 3.40 15.26
C GLN A 52 2.65 4.79 14.63
N THR A 53 3.64 5.69 14.70
CA THR A 53 3.52 7.05 14.16
C THR A 53 3.70 7.17 12.64
N ARG A 54 4.09 6.08 11.96
CA ARG A 54 4.35 6.08 10.51
C ARG A 54 3.61 4.93 9.84
N ILE A 55 2.96 5.18 8.71
CA ILE A 55 2.28 4.16 7.89
C ILE A 55 3.20 2.97 7.61
N ALA A 56 4.49 3.24 7.33
CA ALA A 56 5.48 2.22 7.00
C ALA A 56 5.70 1.18 8.12
N THR A 57 5.56 1.58 9.38
CA THR A 57 5.92 0.77 10.55
C THR A 57 4.75 0.47 11.48
N ALA A 58 3.59 1.10 11.28
CA ALA A 58 2.41 0.87 12.08
C ALA A 58 1.85 -0.54 11.86
N THR A 59 1.34 -1.15 12.92
CA THR A 59 0.79 -2.51 12.96
C THR A 59 -0.56 -2.53 13.66
N ASP A 60 -1.31 -3.62 13.48
CA ASP A 60 -2.56 -3.89 14.18
C ASP A 60 -3.57 -2.71 14.05
N GLY A 61 -4.36 -2.46 15.10
CA GLY A 61 -5.39 -1.43 15.12
C GLY A 61 -4.90 0.00 14.87
N TYR A 62 -3.60 0.28 15.05
CA TYR A 62 -3.06 1.62 14.73
C TYR A 62 -3.04 1.87 13.22
N LEU A 63 -2.78 0.83 12.42
CA LEU A 63 -2.84 0.95 10.97
C LEU A 63 -4.28 1.21 10.50
N ASP A 64 -5.29 0.65 11.20
CA ASP A 64 -6.71 0.94 10.96
C ASP A 64 -7.09 2.37 11.30
N LEU A 65 -6.59 2.89 12.43
CA LEU A 65 -6.81 4.29 12.80
C LEU A 65 -6.21 5.24 11.75
N ILE A 66 -4.99 4.96 11.28
CA ILE A 66 -4.37 5.77 10.22
C ILE A 66 -5.21 5.73 8.94
N ALA A 67 -5.68 4.55 8.53
CA ALA A 67 -6.54 4.45 7.35
C ALA A 67 -7.84 5.24 7.52
N ASN A 68 -8.44 5.19 8.71
CA ASN A 68 -9.65 5.94 9.04
C ASN A 68 -9.41 7.46 9.03
N ASP A 69 -8.23 7.93 9.44
CA ASP A 69 -7.91 9.37 9.37
C ASP A 69 -7.84 9.89 7.93
N PHE A 70 -7.31 9.09 6.99
CA PHE A 70 -7.20 9.49 5.58
C PHE A 70 -8.45 9.22 4.75
N PHE A 71 -9.13 8.11 5.01
CA PHE A 71 -10.19 7.59 4.14
C PHE A 71 -11.56 7.46 4.84
N GLY A 72 -11.61 7.63 6.16
CA GLY A 72 -12.81 7.34 6.96
C GLY A 72 -13.25 5.88 6.76
N SER A 73 -14.54 5.69 6.54
CA SER A 73 -15.13 4.38 6.26
C SER A 73 -14.95 3.88 4.82
N ASN A 74 -14.25 4.64 3.95
CA ASN A 74 -14.11 4.29 2.53
C ASN A 74 -12.98 3.28 2.26
N LEU A 75 -12.04 3.09 3.18
CA LEU A 75 -10.97 2.11 3.05
C LEU A 75 -10.82 1.30 4.34
N LEU A 76 -11.75 0.38 4.58
CA LEU A 76 -11.69 -0.55 5.71
C LEU A 76 -10.78 -1.74 5.42
N ARG A 77 -10.19 -2.28 6.49
CA ARG A 77 -9.44 -3.54 6.47
C ARG A 77 -10.37 -4.70 6.14
N LEU A 78 -9.94 -5.58 5.24
CA LEU A 78 -10.69 -6.78 4.89
C LEU A 78 -10.52 -7.85 5.99
N THR A 79 -11.49 -8.76 6.08
CA THR A 79 -11.42 -9.89 7.01
C THR A 79 -10.17 -10.73 6.73
N ASN A 80 -9.36 -10.96 7.76
CA ASN A 80 -8.08 -11.68 7.71
C ASN A 80 -6.99 -11.03 6.84
N GLU A 81 -7.10 -9.74 6.54
CA GLU A 81 -6.06 -9.02 5.83
C GLU A 81 -4.83 -8.77 6.73
N THR A 82 -3.65 -9.10 6.22
CA THR A 82 -2.39 -8.83 6.92
C THR A 82 -2.05 -7.34 6.90
N ASP A 83 -1.30 -6.87 7.90
CA ASP A 83 -0.84 -5.47 7.96
C ASP A 83 -0.06 -5.05 6.70
N GLY A 84 0.73 -5.97 6.13
CA GLY A 84 1.47 -5.72 4.88
C GLY A 84 0.55 -5.41 3.70
N ALA A 85 -0.46 -6.26 3.48
CA ALA A 85 -1.43 -6.09 2.40
C ALA A 85 -2.29 -4.83 2.60
N TYR A 86 -2.74 -4.58 3.83
CA TYR A 86 -3.54 -3.41 4.14
C TYR A 86 -2.76 -2.10 3.95
N ARG A 87 -1.49 -2.07 4.40
CA ARG A 87 -0.59 -0.93 4.18
C ARG A 87 -0.37 -0.64 2.69
N ALA A 88 -0.18 -1.67 1.86
CA ALA A 88 -0.03 -1.49 0.42
C ALA A 88 -1.28 -0.85 -0.20
N ARG A 89 -2.49 -1.27 0.21
CA ARG A 89 -3.74 -0.63 -0.20
C ARG A 89 -3.86 0.81 0.28
N ILE A 90 -3.48 1.11 1.52
CA ILE A 90 -3.45 2.47 2.07
C ILE A 90 -2.54 3.35 1.22
N LEU A 91 -1.30 2.93 0.98
CA LEU A 91 -0.33 3.70 0.20
C LEU A 91 -0.79 3.91 -1.25
N ALA A 92 -1.38 2.88 -1.86
CA ALA A 92 -1.95 3.00 -3.19
C ALA A 92 -3.04 4.07 -3.25
N ASN A 93 -4.01 4.04 -2.33
CA ASN A 93 -5.10 5.01 -2.33
C ASN A 93 -4.63 6.41 -1.90
N LEU A 94 -3.57 6.51 -1.10
CA LEU A 94 -3.04 7.79 -0.62
C LEU A 94 -2.36 8.58 -1.75
N PHE A 95 -1.72 7.89 -2.69
CA PHE A 95 -0.95 8.52 -3.77
C PHE A 95 -1.62 8.41 -5.15
N VAL A 96 -2.82 7.87 -5.26
CA VAL A 96 -3.63 7.95 -6.49
C VAL A 96 -3.98 9.42 -6.75
N LYS A 97 -3.36 9.98 -7.80
CA LYS A 97 -3.42 11.41 -8.14
C LYS A 97 -4.74 11.81 -8.82
N GLY A 98 -5.89 11.54 -8.20
CA GLY A 98 -7.19 11.96 -8.73
C GLY A 98 -7.65 11.22 -10.00
N PRO A 99 -8.75 11.67 -10.63
CA PRO A 99 -9.46 10.91 -11.65
C PRO A 99 -8.82 11.07 -13.04
N THR A 100 -7.66 10.45 -13.25
CA THR A 100 -6.98 10.43 -14.56
C THR A 100 -6.93 9.02 -15.13
N ARG A 101 -6.88 8.90 -16.47
CA ARG A 101 -6.67 7.63 -17.18
C ARG A 101 -5.47 6.86 -16.63
N ALA A 102 -4.35 7.55 -16.40
CA ALA A 102 -3.12 6.94 -15.89
C ALA A 102 -3.33 6.33 -14.50
N ASN A 103 -4.07 7.02 -13.62
CA ASN A 103 -4.35 6.52 -12.28
C ASN A 103 -5.35 5.36 -12.30
N MET A 104 -6.41 5.45 -13.12
CA MET A 104 -7.34 4.33 -13.30
C MET A 104 -6.61 3.07 -13.76
N SER A 105 -5.70 3.22 -14.74
CA SER A 105 -4.85 2.12 -15.21
C SER A 105 -3.94 1.57 -14.10
N ALA A 106 -3.31 2.46 -13.32
CA ALA A 106 -2.44 2.07 -12.21
C ALA A 106 -3.20 1.34 -11.09
N VAL A 107 -4.38 1.81 -10.69
CA VAL A 107 -5.21 1.16 -9.64
C VAL A 107 -5.70 -0.21 -10.12
N LEU A 108 -6.21 -0.31 -11.35
CA LEU A 108 -6.65 -1.58 -11.90
C LEU A 108 -5.50 -2.57 -12.04
N LYS A 109 -4.32 -2.12 -12.48
CA LYS A 109 -3.12 -2.96 -12.55
C LYS A 109 -2.66 -3.40 -11.17
N LEU A 110 -2.70 -2.52 -10.18
CA LEU A 110 -2.32 -2.84 -8.82
C LEU A 110 -3.22 -3.95 -8.24
N ILE A 111 -4.54 -3.80 -8.33
CA ILE A 111 -5.46 -4.77 -7.71
C ILE A 111 -5.56 -6.07 -8.51
N THR A 112 -5.49 -6.03 -9.84
CA THR A 112 -5.68 -7.22 -10.69
C THR A 112 -4.38 -7.87 -11.17
N GLY A 113 -3.24 -7.18 -11.00
CA GLY A 113 -1.97 -7.52 -11.66
C GLY A 113 -1.95 -7.28 -13.16
N ARG A 114 -3.04 -6.76 -13.75
CA ARG A 114 -3.21 -6.64 -15.20
C ARG A 114 -3.53 -5.21 -15.61
N THR A 115 -2.80 -4.73 -16.61
CA THR A 115 -3.10 -3.43 -17.22
C THR A 115 -4.45 -3.50 -17.93
N PRO A 116 -5.41 -2.62 -17.61
CA PRO A 116 -6.68 -2.55 -18.33
C PRO A 116 -6.50 -1.94 -19.73
N ASP A 117 -7.46 -2.21 -20.62
CA ASP A 117 -7.58 -1.51 -21.91
C ASP A 117 -8.61 -0.39 -21.78
N ILE A 118 -8.14 0.86 -21.88
CA ILE A 118 -8.96 2.07 -21.73
C ILE A 118 -8.96 2.81 -23.07
N PHE A 119 -10.15 3.02 -23.63
CA PHE A 119 -10.39 3.74 -24.88
C PHE A 119 -11.19 5.02 -24.64
N GLU A 120 -10.65 6.15 -25.09
CA GLU A 120 -11.27 7.47 -25.05
C GLU A 120 -11.51 7.99 -26.49
N PRO A 121 -12.76 8.11 -26.97
CA PRO A 121 -13.03 8.52 -28.36
C PRO A 121 -12.46 9.89 -28.75
N SER A 122 -12.37 10.81 -27.79
CA SER A 122 -11.78 12.14 -27.98
C SER A 122 -10.25 12.14 -27.99
N ASN A 123 -9.62 11.01 -27.67
CA ASN A 123 -8.18 10.89 -27.64
C ASN A 123 -7.67 10.35 -28.99
N THR A 124 -6.87 11.16 -29.69
CA THR A 124 -6.35 10.83 -31.03
C THR A 124 -5.41 9.63 -31.01
N THR A 125 -4.73 9.32 -29.89
CA THR A 125 -3.88 8.13 -29.80
C THR A 125 -4.67 6.83 -29.73
N ASP A 126 -5.90 6.91 -29.24
CA ASP A 126 -6.80 5.77 -29.03
C ASP A 126 -7.65 5.50 -30.28
N SER A 127 -8.08 6.58 -30.96
CA SER A 127 -8.88 6.50 -32.19
C SER A 127 -8.03 6.41 -33.47
N GLY A 128 -6.75 6.78 -33.40
CA GLY A 128 -5.87 6.96 -34.55
C GLY A 128 -5.96 8.37 -35.11
N GLY A 129 -4.83 9.04 -35.27
CA GLY A 129 -4.77 10.42 -35.73
C GLY A 129 -3.51 10.73 -36.54
N TRP A 130 -3.57 11.83 -37.30
CA TRP A 130 -2.38 12.42 -37.91
C TRP A 130 -1.40 12.82 -36.79
N ASP A 131 -0.12 12.42 -36.90
CA ASP A 131 0.94 12.52 -35.86
C ASP A 131 0.73 11.75 -34.55
N GLY A 132 -0.37 11.01 -34.41
CA GLY A 132 -0.63 10.10 -33.28
C GLY A 132 -1.03 8.74 -33.80
N GLY A 133 -0.05 7.93 -34.23
CA GLY A 133 -0.25 6.57 -34.75
C GLY A 133 -1.38 6.46 -35.77
N PHE A 134 -1.09 6.54 -37.07
CA PHE A 134 -2.13 6.35 -38.07
C PHE A 134 -2.53 4.87 -38.15
N TYR A 135 -3.61 4.50 -37.45
CA TYR A 135 -4.09 3.12 -37.36
C TYR A 135 -5.23 2.86 -38.36
N TRP A 136 -4.89 2.78 -39.64
CA TRP A 136 -5.81 2.28 -40.67
C TRP A 136 -5.65 0.77 -40.82
N ASP A 137 -6.73 0.02 -40.62
CA ASP A 137 -6.80 -1.44 -40.84
C ASP A 137 -5.74 -2.28 -40.07
N THR A 138 -5.25 -1.74 -38.95
CA THR A 138 -4.26 -2.40 -38.08
C THR A 138 -4.87 -3.15 -36.90
N GLY A 139 -6.18 -3.01 -36.67
CA GLY A 139 -6.87 -3.54 -35.48
C GLY A 139 -6.55 -2.79 -34.17
N VAL A 140 -5.68 -1.78 -34.21
CA VAL A 140 -5.26 -1.01 -33.02
C VAL A 140 -6.12 0.24 -32.81
N GLY A 141 -6.52 0.91 -33.89
CA GLY A 141 -7.38 2.09 -33.85
C GLY A 141 -8.84 1.73 -33.64
N LYS A 142 -9.50 2.38 -32.67
CA LYS A 142 -10.93 2.18 -32.39
C LYS A 142 -11.71 3.40 -32.86
N TRP A 143 -12.63 3.20 -33.80
CA TRP A 143 -13.38 4.29 -34.42
C TRP A 143 -14.84 4.29 -33.96
N GLY A 144 -15.42 5.48 -33.80
CA GLY A 144 -16.80 5.64 -33.35
C GLY A 144 -17.31 7.07 -33.51
N ALA A 145 -18.53 7.32 -33.04
CA ALA A 145 -19.10 8.66 -33.00
C ALA A 145 -18.38 9.53 -31.94
N PRO A 146 -18.30 10.86 -32.12
CA PRO A 146 -17.79 11.76 -31.09
C PRO A 146 -18.70 11.70 -29.86
N MET A 147 -18.21 11.08 -28.79
CA MET A 147 -18.92 10.92 -27.52
C MET A 147 -18.21 11.69 -26.41
N PRO A 148 -18.53 12.98 -26.23
CA PRO A 148 -17.90 13.79 -25.20
C PRO A 148 -18.20 13.23 -23.80
N TYR A 149 -17.22 13.31 -22.90
CA TYR A 149 -17.32 12.82 -21.51
C TYR A 149 -17.59 11.32 -21.38
N GLN A 150 -17.24 10.51 -22.39
CA GLN A 150 -17.37 9.05 -22.33
C GLN A 150 -16.03 8.35 -22.52
N SER A 151 -15.85 7.22 -21.84
CA SER A 151 -14.73 6.31 -22.02
C SER A 151 -15.20 4.85 -21.92
N TYR A 152 -14.42 3.95 -22.48
CA TYR A 152 -14.68 2.51 -22.49
C TYR A 152 -13.51 1.78 -21.83
N VAL A 153 -13.80 1.01 -20.78
CA VAL A 153 -12.80 0.32 -19.97
C VAL A 153 -13.04 -1.19 -20.04
N THR A 154 -12.01 -1.91 -20.47
CA THR A 154 -11.93 -3.36 -20.33
C THR A 154 -11.00 -3.65 -19.15
N ALA A 155 -11.58 -4.06 -18.03
CA ALA A 155 -10.81 -4.54 -16.89
C ALA A 155 -10.69 -6.07 -16.93
N TYR A 156 -9.62 -6.60 -16.36
CA TYR A 156 -9.36 -8.04 -16.39
C TYR A 156 -9.42 -8.62 -14.99
N ARG A 157 -10.05 -9.80 -14.84
CA ARG A 157 -9.91 -10.60 -13.63
C ARG A 157 -8.44 -10.99 -13.45
N PRO A 158 -7.95 -11.14 -12.21
CA PRO A 158 -6.54 -11.44 -11.97
C PRO A 158 -6.09 -12.78 -12.57
N ILE A 159 -4.81 -12.88 -12.94
CA ILE A 159 -4.18 -14.11 -13.53
C ILE A 159 -4.33 -15.31 -12.58
N THR A 160 -4.30 -15.03 -11.29
CA THR A 160 -4.44 -15.96 -10.18
C THR A 160 -5.29 -15.27 -9.11
N ASN A 161 -6.17 -16.00 -8.41
CA ASN A 161 -6.92 -15.49 -7.24
C ASN A 161 -6.03 -15.13 -6.04
N THR A 162 -4.72 -15.11 -6.27
CA THR A 162 -3.64 -14.77 -5.38
C THR A 162 -2.74 -13.83 -6.16
N GLN A 163 -3.03 -12.55 -6.09
CA GLN A 163 -2.10 -11.52 -6.53
C GLN A 163 -1.31 -11.10 -5.30
N SER A 164 0.00 -11.05 -5.41
CA SER A 164 0.70 -10.06 -4.64
C SER A 164 0.40 -8.71 -5.26
N LEU A 165 0.18 -7.71 -4.41
CA LEU A 165 0.35 -6.33 -4.81
C LEU A 165 1.85 -6.12 -5.03
N GLY A 166 2.34 -6.65 -6.15
CA GLY A 166 3.73 -6.60 -6.55
C GLY A 166 4.22 -5.16 -6.49
N GLU A 167 5.49 -5.01 -6.10
CA GLU A 167 6.20 -3.75 -5.96
C GLU A 167 5.60 -2.67 -6.86
N LEU A 168 4.96 -1.68 -6.22
CA LEU A 168 4.74 -0.38 -6.84
C LEU A 168 6.07 0.00 -7.48
N ASP A 169 6.12 -0.02 -8.81
CA ASP A 169 7.26 0.36 -9.64
C ASP A 169 7.85 1.62 -9.02
N SER A 170 8.90 1.38 -8.25
CA SER A 170 9.54 2.39 -7.43
C SER A 170 10.08 3.37 -8.45
N TRP A 171 9.42 4.53 -8.52
CA TRP A 171 9.91 5.65 -9.28
C TRP A 171 11.35 5.89 -8.82
N ARG A 172 12.28 5.38 -9.64
CA ARG A 172 13.72 5.62 -9.67
C ARG A 172 14.18 6.51 -8.52
N TRP A 173 14.41 5.91 -7.36
CA TRP A 173 15.41 6.33 -6.38
C TRP A 173 15.82 5.06 -5.62
N SER A 174 17.03 4.62 -5.94
CA SER A 174 17.74 3.51 -5.34
C SER A 174 17.78 3.61 -3.81
N PHE A 175 17.08 2.72 -3.13
CA PHE A 175 17.50 2.17 -1.84
C PHE A 175 17.41 0.65 -1.97
N ASP A 176 18.56 0.07 -2.33
CA ASP A 176 18.75 -1.34 -2.59
C ASP A 176 18.31 -2.23 -1.40
N SER A 177 17.69 -3.36 -1.76
CA SER A 177 17.92 -4.68 -1.17
C SER A 177 17.92 -4.78 0.36
N TYR A 178 16.73 -4.93 0.96
CA TYR A 178 16.57 -5.74 2.18
C TYR A 178 15.23 -6.48 2.18
N GLY A 179 15.32 -7.80 1.97
CA GLY A 179 14.26 -8.76 2.27
C GLY A 179 13.16 -8.84 1.21
N ALA A 180 13.25 -9.83 0.33
CA ALA A 180 12.09 -10.33 -0.40
C ALA A 180 11.06 -10.81 0.63
N TRP A 181 9.96 -10.07 0.76
CA TRP A 181 8.88 -10.40 1.67
C TRP A 181 8.02 -11.49 1.04
N SER A 182 7.76 -12.58 1.77
CA SER A 182 6.78 -13.58 1.35
C SER A 182 5.38 -12.96 1.42
N GLU A 183 4.80 -12.75 0.25
CA GLU A 183 3.52 -12.10 0.08
C GLU A 183 2.40 -13.05 0.53
N ALA A 184 1.63 -12.64 1.54
CA ALA A 184 0.37 -13.30 1.81
C ALA A 184 -0.52 -13.09 0.58
N PRO A 185 -1.05 -14.16 -0.04
CA PRO A 185 -1.86 -14.03 -1.23
C PRO A 185 -3.10 -13.16 -0.93
N VAL A 186 -3.29 -12.07 -1.67
CA VAL A 186 -4.56 -11.34 -1.65
C VAL A 186 -5.65 -12.33 -2.03
N THR A 187 -6.62 -12.54 -1.15
CA THR A 187 -7.80 -13.34 -1.45
C THR A 187 -8.55 -12.72 -2.64
N ALA A 188 -8.80 -13.56 -3.66
CA ALA A 188 -9.53 -13.30 -4.90
C ALA A 188 -10.12 -11.88 -5.07
N VAL A 189 -9.50 -11.08 -5.93
CA VAL A 189 -10.06 -9.77 -6.34
C VAL A 189 -11.41 -10.01 -7.00
N THR A 190 -12.47 -9.49 -6.39
CA THR A 190 -13.84 -9.66 -6.86
C THR A 190 -14.19 -8.65 -7.96
N ASP A 191 -15.17 -8.97 -8.79
CA ASP A 191 -15.70 -8.03 -9.80
C ASP A 191 -16.20 -6.73 -9.14
N ALA A 192 -16.75 -6.81 -7.93
CA ALA A 192 -17.16 -5.64 -7.15
C ALA A 192 -15.99 -4.72 -6.80
N ALA A 193 -14.82 -5.28 -6.46
CA ALA A 193 -13.61 -4.50 -6.20
C ALA A 193 -13.10 -3.79 -7.46
N ILE A 194 -13.20 -4.45 -8.63
CA ILE A 194 -12.84 -3.86 -9.93
C ILE A 194 -13.77 -2.69 -10.26
N ILE A 195 -15.08 -2.85 -10.07
CA ILE A 195 -16.07 -1.78 -10.27
C ILE A 195 -15.79 -0.60 -9.33
N ALA A 196 -15.56 -0.88 -8.05
CA ALA A 196 -15.26 0.17 -7.06
C ALA A 196 -13.99 0.95 -7.40
N ALA A 197 -12.97 0.30 -7.96
CA ALA A 197 -11.74 0.94 -8.41
C ALA A 197 -11.95 1.85 -9.63
N VAL A 198 -12.81 1.47 -10.57
CA VAL A 198 -13.19 2.35 -11.70
C VAL A 198 -13.98 3.55 -11.17
N GLU A 199 -14.95 3.32 -10.28
CA GLU A 199 -15.77 4.38 -9.69
C GLU A 199 -14.96 5.37 -8.84
N SER A 200 -13.93 4.92 -8.13
CA SER A 200 -13.07 5.81 -7.33
C SER A 200 -12.14 6.67 -8.18
N THR A 201 -11.87 6.25 -9.43
CA THR A 201 -10.93 6.93 -10.34
C THR A 201 -11.62 7.62 -11.52
N ARG A 202 -12.95 7.53 -11.65
CA ARG A 202 -13.68 8.25 -12.69
C ARG A 202 -13.87 9.71 -12.33
N MET A 203 -13.89 10.57 -13.35
CA MET A 203 -14.16 11.99 -13.17
C MET A 203 -15.67 12.22 -13.04
N THR A 204 -16.08 13.09 -12.12
CA THR A 204 -17.49 13.48 -11.99
C THR A 204 -18.02 14.08 -13.30
N GLY A 205 -19.24 13.73 -13.69
CA GLY A 205 -19.84 14.19 -14.95
C GLY A 205 -19.40 13.41 -16.19
N THR A 206 -18.63 12.33 -16.03
CA THR A 206 -18.28 11.41 -17.12
C THR A 206 -19.01 10.08 -17.01
N ILE A 207 -19.17 9.41 -18.16
CA ILE A 207 -19.70 8.05 -18.28
C ILE A 207 -18.54 7.12 -18.60
N VAL A 208 -18.34 6.09 -17.77
CA VAL A 208 -17.36 5.04 -18.02
C VAL A 208 -18.13 3.75 -18.30
N TRP A 209 -18.12 3.32 -19.55
CA TRP A 209 -18.66 2.02 -19.93
C TRP A 209 -17.63 0.95 -19.60
N MET A 210 -17.99 -0.03 -18.78
CA MET A 210 -17.04 -1.07 -18.37
C MET A 210 -17.48 -2.48 -18.75
N ARG A 211 -16.50 -3.31 -19.09
CA ARG A 211 -16.62 -4.77 -19.20
C ARG A 211 -15.50 -5.45 -18.41
N ILE A 212 -15.79 -6.59 -17.82
CA ILE A 212 -14.82 -7.40 -17.06
C ILE A 212 -14.58 -8.72 -17.77
N GLU A 213 -13.33 -9.02 -18.11
CA GLU A 213 -12.94 -10.20 -18.89
C GLU A 213 -11.90 -11.07 -18.17
N ASN A 214 -11.82 -12.36 -18.51
CA ASN A 214 -10.86 -13.29 -17.88
C ASN A 214 -9.48 -13.30 -18.56
N ASN A 215 -9.37 -12.83 -19.80
CA ASN A 215 -8.13 -12.89 -20.58
C ASN A 215 -8.17 -11.80 -21.66
N PRO A 216 -7.10 -11.01 -21.87
CA PRO A 216 -6.94 -10.36 -23.16
C PRO A 216 -6.76 -11.47 -24.20
N VAL A 217 -7.75 -11.65 -25.08
CA VAL A 217 -7.51 -12.38 -26.33
C VAL A 217 -6.54 -11.51 -27.10
N THR A 218 -5.27 -11.90 -27.14
CA THR A 218 -4.31 -11.23 -28.02
C THR A 218 -4.85 -11.42 -29.45
N PRO A 219 -5.06 -10.35 -30.24
CA PRO A 219 -5.38 -10.51 -31.64
C PRO A 219 -4.26 -11.23 -32.40
#